data_AF-A0A1E3NDT5-F1
#
_entry.id   AF-A0A1E3NDT5-F1
#
_cell.length_a   1.000
_cell.length_b   1.000
_cell.length_c   1.000
_cell.angle_alpha   90.00
_cell.angle_beta   90.00
_cell.angle_gamma   90.00
#
_symmetry.space_group_name_H-M   'P 1'
#
loop_
_entity.id
_entity.type
_entity.pdbx_description
1 polymer ?
#
loop_
_entity_poly.entity_id
_entity_poly.type
_entity_poly.pdbx_seq_one_letter_code
_entity_poly.pdbx_strand_id
1 'polypeptide(L)'
;LLRAHTELPEIYKPLIAKFWPGPLSIVLPNTPECLVSPIVTAGQDTFAVRFPENKVARALIQFSNIPLAAPSANASTKPSPTTAEHVLADLDGKIPLVIDGGQYTVGLESTVVDGRVDPPMLLRPGRVSLEEIASVGNGWEKIVLGKKTTGQYEKVLTRGMKYKHYSPTARVVLFEGYKNALEAISEYRKGHDVEGKKIAVLRSKYW
;
A
#
# COMPACT_ATOMS: atom_id res chain seq x y z
N LEU A 1 -0.95 11.58 20.16
CA LEU A 1 -1.83 11.21 19.01
C LEU A 1 -2.94 10.28 19.46
N LEU A 2 -2.60 9.30 20.27
CA LEU A 2 -3.48 8.79 21.31
C LEU A 2 -3.33 9.77 22.50
N ARG A 3 -4.42 10.17 23.16
CA ARG A 3 -4.27 10.61 24.57
C ARG A 3 -3.77 9.39 25.36
N ALA A 4 -3.21 9.61 26.54
CA ALA A 4 -2.61 8.61 27.43
C ALA A 4 -3.55 7.47 27.90
N HIS A 5 -4.68 7.21 27.23
CA HIS A 5 -5.73 6.29 27.69
C HIS A 5 -6.27 5.34 26.61
N THR A 6 -5.63 5.20 25.46
CA THR A 6 -5.90 4.06 24.56
C THR A 6 -4.61 3.30 24.36
N GLU A 7 -4.42 2.27 25.18
CA GLU A 7 -3.35 1.31 24.96
C GLU A 7 -3.51 0.69 23.57
N LEU A 8 -2.38 0.51 22.89
CA LEU A 8 -2.37 -0.17 21.62
C LEU A 8 -2.82 -1.63 21.82
N PRO A 9 -3.80 -2.14 21.06
CA PRO A 9 -4.31 -3.49 21.26
C PRO A 9 -3.19 -4.55 21.30
N GLU A 10 -3.23 -5.44 22.28
CA GLU A 10 -2.18 -6.46 22.53
C GLU A 10 -1.81 -7.25 21.28
N ILE A 11 -2.81 -7.57 20.45
CA ILE A 11 -2.64 -8.29 19.19
C ILE A 11 -1.58 -7.65 18.29
N TYR A 12 -1.44 -6.32 18.29
CA TYR A 12 -0.49 -5.62 17.42
C TYR A 12 0.93 -5.54 18.00
N LYS A 13 1.12 -5.70 19.31
CA LYS A 13 2.44 -5.58 19.96
C LYS A 13 3.52 -6.47 19.34
N PRO A 14 3.31 -7.78 19.07
CA PRO A 14 4.36 -8.61 18.51
C PRO A 14 4.69 -8.24 17.05
N LEU A 15 3.71 -7.77 16.27
CA LEU A 15 3.96 -7.24 14.93
C LEU A 15 4.77 -5.93 14.97
N ILE A 16 4.42 -5.02 15.88
CA ILE A 16 5.15 -3.76 16.04
C ILE A 16 6.59 -4.03 16.45
N ALA A 17 6.81 -4.91 17.44
CA ALA A 17 8.14 -5.26 17.90
C ALA A 17 9.02 -5.84 16.77
N LYS A 18 8.43 -6.59 15.84
CA LYS A 18 9.16 -7.22 14.73
C LYS A 18 9.32 -6.33 13.50
N PHE A 19 8.29 -5.58 13.13
CA PHE A 19 8.19 -4.91 11.82
C PHE A 19 8.23 -3.39 11.89
N TRP A 20 8.23 -2.77 13.07
CA TRP A 20 8.40 -1.33 13.22
C TRP A 20 9.77 -0.96 13.81
N PRO A 21 10.45 0.07 13.29
CA PRO A 21 10.11 0.86 12.10
C PRO A 21 10.24 0.02 10.81
N GLY A 22 9.29 0.12 9.89
CA GLY A 22 9.26 -0.74 8.71
C GLY A 22 8.03 -0.60 7.83
N PRO A 23 7.80 -1.55 6.92
CA PRO A 23 6.78 -1.48 5.88
C PRO A 23 5.44 -2.11 6.30
N LEU A 24 5.12 -2.13 7.59
CA LEU A 24 3.84 -2.61 8.11
C LEU A 24 2.94 -1.43 8.52
N SER A 25 1.67 -1.53 8.16
CA SER A 25 0.60 -0.64 8.60
C SER A 25 -0.44 -1.43 9.38
N ILE A 26 -0.88 -0.91 10.52
CA ILE A 26 -1.94 -1.50 11.36
C ILE A 26 -3.20 -0.63 11.31
N VAL A 27 -4.38 -1.24 11.39
CA VAL A 27 -5.66 -0.53 11.45
C VAL A 27 -6.10 -0.30 12.90
N LEU A 28 -6.41 0.95 13.23
CA LEU A 28 -6.88 1.37 14.54
C LEU A 28 -8.29 1.98 14.44
N PRO A 29 -9.11 1.91 15.51
CA PRO A 29 -10.39 2.58 15.56
C PRO A 29 -10.22 4.11 15.60
N ASN A 30 -11.07 4.82 14.86
CA ASN A 30 -11.21 6.28 14.91
C ASN A 30 -12.30 6.64 15.92
N THR A 31 -11.95 6.78 17.19
CA THR A 31 -12.91 7.12 18.26
C THR A 31 -13.13 8.64 18.33
N PRO A 32 -14.22 9.13 18.98
CA PRO A 32 -14.45 10.56 19.16
C PRO A 32 -13.29 11.32 19.85
N GLU A 33 -12.46 10.63 20.63
CA GLU A 33 -11.29 11.19 21.32
C GLU A 33 -10.04 11.26 20.43
N CYS A 34 -10.06 10.65 19.24
CA CYS A 34 -8.96 10.69 18.29
C CYS A 34 -8.81 12.11 17.71
N LEU A 35 -7.58 12.61 17.70
CA LEU A 35 -7.24 13.92 17.11
C LEU A 35 -7.02 13.85 15.58
N VAL A 36 -7.37 12.73 14.96
CA VAL A 36 -7.20 12.52 13.52
C VAL A 36 -8.30 13.29 12.78
N SER A 37 -7.90 14.14 11.85
CA SER A 37 -8.85 14.91 11.05
C SER A 37 -9.81 13.99 10.26
N PRO A 38 -11.11 14.30 10.20
CA PRO A 38 -12.08 13.55 9.37
C PRO A 38 -11.70 13.48 7.89
N ILE A 39 -10.91 14.43 7.39
CA ILE A 39 -10.39 14.42 6.01
C ILE A 39 -9.42 13.27 5.79
N VAL A 40 -8.62 12.93 6.81
CA VAL A 40 -7.67 11.81 6.74
C VAL A 40 -8.40 10.48 6.70
N THR A 41 -9.41 10.33 7.56
CA THR A 41 -10.20 9.09 7.66
C THR A 41 -11.27 8.97 6.59
N ALA A 42 -11.57 10.05 5.84
CA ALA A 42 -12.68 10.11 4.89
C ALA A 42 -14.03 9.67 5.50
N GLY A 43 -14.25 10.04 6.78
CA GLY A 43 -15.47 9.69 7.52
C GLY A 43 -15.58 8.20 7.89
N GLN A 44 -14.47 7.46 7.86
CA GLN A 44 -14.41 6.08 8.33
C GLN A 44 -14.22 6.03 9.85
N ASP A 45 -14.73 4.95 10.46
CA ASP A 45 -14.59 4.64 11.88
C ASP A 45 -13.22 4.05 12.21
N THR A 46 -12.30 4.05 11.24
CA THR A 46 -11.00 3.40 11.32
C THR A 46 -9.95 4.20 10.53
N PHE A 47 -8.67 4.03 10.90
CA PHE A 47 -7.55 4.59 10.16
C PHE A 47 -6.32 3.68 10.25
N ALA A 48 -5.42 3.76 9.26
CA ALA A 48 -4.18 2.99 9.24
C ALA A 48 -3.00 3.83 9.75
N VAL A 49 -2.15 3.22 10.57
CA VAL A 49 -0.92 3.83 11.11
C VAL A 49 0.29 3.01 10.73
N ARG A 50 1.42 3.67 10.49
CA ARG A 50 2.73 3.06 10.22
C ARG A 50 3.83 3.86 10.89
N PHE A 51 4.86 3.18 11.35
CA PHE A 51 6.14 3.80 11.71
C PHE A 51 7.20 3.50 10.62
N PRO A 52 7.58 4.48 9.78
CA PRO A 52 8.40 4.21 8.58
C PRO A 52 9.87 3.91 8.91
N GLU A 53 10.48 2.97 8.17
CA GLU A 53 11.92 2.67 8.22
C GLU A 53 12.82 3.77 7.63
N ASN A 54 12.28 4.62 6.76
CA ASN A 54 13.05 5.66 6.10
C ASN A 54 13.48 6.76 7.11
N LYS A 55 14.79 7.01 7.20
CA LYS A 55 15.38 7.98 8.15
C LYS A 55 14.93 9.41 7.86
N VAL A 56 14.80 9.81 6.60
CA VAL A 56 14.34 11.16 6.21
C VAL A 56 12.88 11.34 6.61
N ALA A 57 12.02 10.35 6.37
CA ALA A 57 10.63 10.38 6.80
C ALA A 57 10.50 10.49 8.33
N ARG A 58 11.31 9.74 9.09
CA ARG A 58 11.30 9.85 10.56
C ARG A 58 11.84 11.19 11.06
N ALA A 59 12.88 11.72 10.44
CA ALA A 59 13.40 13.05 10.76
C ALA A 59 12.32 14.12 10.51
N LEU A 60 11.61 14.05 9.38
CA LEU A 60 10.51 14.95 9.08
C LEU A 60 9.40 14.88 10.14
N ILE A 61 8.96 13.68 10.53
CA ILE A 61 7.96 13.48 11.59
C ILE A 61 8.45 14.05 12.93
N GLN A 62 9.73 13.86 13.24
CA GLN A 62 10.34 14.37 14.47
C GLN A 62 10.38 15.90 14.48
N PHE A 63 10.82 16.54 13.38
CA PHE A 63 10.89 17.99 13.26
C PHE A 63 9.51 18.65 13.18
N SER A 64 8.52 18.00 12.56
CA SER A 64 7.15 18.52 12.51
C SER A 64 6.46 18.43 13.87
N ASN A 65 6.93 17.56 14.77
CA ASN A 65 6.34 17.29 16.08
C ASN A 65 4.84 16.97 16.02
N ILE A 66 4.39 16.47 14.88
CA ILE A 66 3.02 16.04 14.60
C ILE A 66 3.06 14.79 13.72
N PRO A 67 2.08 13.90 13.84
CA PRO A 67 1.89 12.86 12.83
C PRO A 67 1.62 13.43 11.45
N LEU A 68 2.04 12.69 10.43
CA LEU A 68 1.88 13.07 9.04
C LEU A 68 0.95 12.08 8.34
N ALA A 69 -0.15 12.59 7.81
CA ALA A 69 -1.00 11.85 6.88
C ALA A 69 -0.35 11.93 5.49
N ALA A 70 0.12 10.79 4.97
CA ALA A 70 0.86 10.73 3.72
C ALA A 70 0.37 9.59 2.81
N PRO A 71 -0.48 9.86 1.80
CA PRO A 71 -0.70 8.92 0.70
C PRO A 71 0.53 8.87 -0.22
N SER A 72 0.48 8.04 -1.26
CA SER A 72 1.51 8.03 -2.30
C SER A 72 1.56 9.39 -3.03
N ALA A 73 2.77 9.90 -3.28
CA ALA A 73 3.02 11.25 -3.81
C ALA A 73 2.88 11.35 -5.34
N ASN A 74 1.83 10.75 -5.89
CA ASN A 74 1.49 10.79 -7.32
C ASN A 74 0.14 11.45 -7.54
N ALA A 75 -0.10 11.90 -8.77
CA ALA A 75 -1.46 12.26 -9.17
C ALA A 75 -2.36 11.02 -9.13
N SER A 76 -3.62 11.19 -8.72
CA SER A 76 -4.61 10.10 -8.71
C SER A 76 -4.59 9.31 -10.01
N THR A 77 -4.67 7.97 -9.92
CA THR A 77 -4.60 6.98 -11.02
C THR A 77 -3.23 6.68 -11.62
N LYS A 78 -2.22 7.53 -11.40
CA LYS A 78 -0.85 7.27 -11.86
C LYS A 78 -0.13 6.24 -10.98
N PRO A 79 0.95 5.60 -11.50
CA PRO A 79 1.81 4.77 -10.68
C PRO A 79 2.43 5.53 -9.51
N SER A 80 2.70 4.83 -8.41
CA SER A 80 3.35 5.39 -7.23
C SER A 80 4.78 5.81 -7.58
N PRO A 81 5.24 6.98 -7.09
CA PRO A 81 6.55 7.50 -7.41
C PRO A 81 7.63 6.74 -6.63
N THR A 82 8.74 6.45 -7.28
CA THR A 82 9.93 5.86 -6.65
C THR A 82 11.14 6.79 -6.62
N THR A 83 11.02 7.99 -7.21
CA THR A 83 12.07 9.02 -7.23
C THR A 83 11.45 10.41 -7.10
N ALA A 84 12.26 11.43 -6.78
CA ALA A 84 11.80 12.81 -6.69
C ALA A 84 11.34 13.34 -8.07
N GLU A 85 11.97 12.92 -9.16
CA GLU A 85 11.59 13.29 -10.53
C GLU A 85 10.20 12.77 -10.87
N HIS A 86 9.83 11.57 -10.43
CA HIS A 86 8.46 11.05 -10.59
C HIS A 86 7.43 11.93 -9.86
N VAL A 87 7.78 12.41 -8.66
CA VAL A 87 6.92 13.31 -7.88
C VAL A 87 6.76 14.66 -8.60
N LEU A 88 7.86 15.26 -9.05
CA LEU A 88 7.85 16.53 -9.78
C LEU A 88 7.07 16.42 -11.10
N ALA A 89 7.26 15.33 -11.86
CA ALA A 89 6.51 15.10 -13.09
C ALA A 89 4.97 15.09 -12.90
N ASP A 90 4.49 14.76 -11.70
CA ASP A 90 3.07 14.69 -11.36
C ASP A 90 2.53 15.95 -10.66
N LEU A 91 3.34 16.51 -9.76
CA LEU A 91 2.92 17.45 -8.73
C LEU A 91 3.69 18.78 -8.76
N ASP A 92 4.59 18.99 -9.72
CA ASP A 92 5.28 20.28 -9.85
C ASP A 92 4.28 21.45 -9.98
N GLY A 93 4.58 22.54 -9.29
CA GLY A 93 3.69 23.68 -9.11
C GLY A 93 2.41 23.44 -8.27
N LYS A 94 2.13 22.21 -7.82
CA LYS A 94 0.94 21.88 -7.00
C LYS A 94 1.26 21.66 -5.52
N ILE A 95 2.51 21.33 -5.21
CA ILE A 95 3.00 21.13 -3.86
C ILE A 95 4.16 22.08 -3.57
N PRO A 96 4.30 22.58 -2.32
CA PRO A 96 5.29 23.60 -2.01
C PRO A 96 6.72 23.05 -1.85
N LEU A 97 6.87 21.74 -1.66
CA LEU A 97 8.15 21.13 -1.34
C LEU A 97 8.21 19.68 -1.78
N VAL A 98 9.37 19.27 -2.30
CA VAL A 98 9.76 17.88 -2.49
C VAL A 98 11.10 17.67 -1.77
N ILE A 99 11.18 16.63 -0.94
CA ILE A 99 12.43 16.22 -0.30
C ILE A 99 12.99 15.06 -1.12
N ASP A 100 14.12 15.29 -1.78
CA ASP A 100 14.82 14.23 -2.50
C ASP A 100 15.65 13.38 -1.51
N GLY A 101 15.18 12.16 -1.27
CA GLY A 101 15.86 11.15 -0.46
C GLY A 101 16.55 10.07 -1.28
N GLY A 102 16.71 10.27 -2.58
CA GLY A 102 17.20 9.28 -3.54
C GLY A 102 16.14 8.29 -4.00
N GLN A 103 16.56 7.31 -4.82
CA GLN A 103 15.68 6.30 -5.38
C GLN A 103 15.20 5.31 -4.32
N TYR A 104 13.88 5.14 -4.23
CA TYR A 104 13.28 4.06 -3.46
C TYR A 104 13.30 2.78 -4.31
N THR A 105 14.14 1.82 -3.92
CA THR A 105 14.46 0.62 -4.71
C THR A 105 13.37 -0.47 -4.66
N VAL A 106 12.34 -0.32 -3.82
CA VAL A 106 11.33 -1.35 -3.61
C VAL A 106 9.94 -0.82 -3.96
N GLY A 107 9.37 -1.27 -5.08
CA GLY A 107 8.10 -0.77 -5.61
C GLY A 107 6.82 -1.31 -4.94
N LEU A 108 6.94 -2.01 -3.82
CA LEU A 108 5.79 -2.54 -3.06
C LEU A 108 5.42 -1.59 -1.91
N GLU A 109 4.13 -1.33 -1.79
CA GLU A 109 3.56 -0.52 -0.72
C GLU A 109 3.68 -1.22 0.64
N SER A 110 3.31 -0.51 1.71
CA SER A 110 3.21 -1.14 3.03
C SER A 110 2.11 -2.20 3.06
N THR A 111 2.40 -3.30 3.73
CA THR A 111 1.41 -4.31 4.10
C THR A 111 0.45 -3.72 5.10
N VAL A 112 -0.87 -3.91 4.91
CA VAL A 112 -1.90 -3.39 5.83
C VAL A 112 -2.64 -4.54 6.48
N VAL A 113 -2.67 -4.58 7.80
CA VAL A 113 -3.35 -5.63 8.59
C VAL A 113 -4.39 -5.06 9.54
N ASP A 114 -5.44 -5.84 9.78
CA ASP A 114 -6.48 -5.56 10.76
C ASP A 114 -6.59 -6.72 11.75
N GLY A 115 -6.10 -6.50 12.97
CA GLY A 115 -6.18 -7.42 14.10
C GLY A 115 -7.37 -7.18 15.02
N ARG A 116 -8.31 -6.30 14.64
CA ARG A 116 -9.53 -6.02 15.44
C ARG A 116 -10.65 -7.02 15.18
N VAL A 117 -10.44 -7.92 14.22
CA VAL A 117 -11.35 -8.99 13.81
C VAL A 117 -10.69 -10.34 14.05
N ASP A 118 -11.51 -11.38 14.24
CA ASP A 118 -11.06 -12.77 14.40
C ASP A 118 -11.68 -13.63 13.29
N PRO A 119 -10.88 -14.29 12.43
CA PRO A 119 -9.41 -14.23 12.39
C PRO A 119 -8.88 -12.86 11.91
N PRO A 120 -7.64 -12.47 12.30
CA PRO A 120 -7.01 -11.25 11.78
C PRO A 120 -6.94 -11.23 10.25
N MET A 121 -6.99 -10.04 9.65
CA MET A 121 -7.06 -9.89 8.20
C MET A 121 -5.84 -9.17 7.62
N LEU A 122 -5.33 -9.71 6.51
CA LEU A 122 -4.43 -9.00 5.59
C LEU A 122 -5.29 -8.20 4.60
N LEU A 123 -5.41 -6.89 4.80
CA LEU A 123 -6.24 -6.02 3.98
C LEU A 123 -5.55 -5.59 2.67
N ARG A 124 -4.23 -5.41 2.73
CA ARG A 124 -3.41 -5.09 1.55
C ARG A 124 -2.09 -5.83 1.59
N PRO A 125 -1.82 -6.74 0.64
CA PRO A 125 -0.50 -7.33 0.45
C PRO A 125 0.55 -6.24 0.18
N GLY A 126 1.72 -6.39 0.76
CA GLY A 126 2.82 -5.45 0.62
C GLY A 126 4.15 -6.13 0.90
N ARG A 127 5.13 -5.37 1.38
CA ARG A 127 6.49 -5.88 1.61
C ARG A 127 6.61 -6.94 2.71
N VAL A 128 5.77 -6.89 3.74
CA VAL A 128 5.68 -7.97 4.73
C VAL A 128 4.69 -9.02 4.21
N SER A 129 5.16 -10.25 4.01
CA SER A 129 4.34 -11.32 3.45
C SER A 129 3.30 -11.84 4.45
N LEU A 130 2.29 -12.55 3.94
CA LEU A 130 1.29 -13.23 4.78
C LEU A 130 1.97 -14.23 5.72
N GLU A 131 2.95 -14.97 5.20
CA GLU A 131 3.73 -15.98 5.91
C GLU A 131 4.61 -15.35 7.00
N GLU A 132 5.26 -14.22 6.69
CA GLU A 132 6.03 -13.47 7.67
C GLU A 132 5.16 -12.99 8.83
N ILE A 133 3.93 -12.53 8.56
CA ILE A 133 2.96 -12.15 9.58
C ILE A 133 2.50 -13.38 10.37
N ALA A 134 2.10 -14.45 9.69
CA ALA A 134 1.63 -15.68 10.33
C ALA A 134 2.68 -16.28 11.27
N SER A 135 3.97 -16.21 10.90
CA SER A 135 5.09 -16.70 11.70
C SER A 135 5.28 -15.97 13.04
N VAL A 136 4.65 -14.81 13.24
CA VAL A 136 4.73 -14.06 14.50
C VAL A 136 3.93 -14.73 15.63
N GLY A 137 2.92 -15.54 15.29
CA GLY A 137 2.03 -16.17 16.26
C GLY A 137 1.18 -15.15 17.03
N ASN A 138 0.71 -15.54 18.22
CA ASN A 138 -0.15 -14.71 19.09
C ASN A 138 -1.48 -14.31 18.43
N GLY A 139 -2.10 -15.22 17.67
CA GLY A 139 -3.34 -15.01 16.92
C GLY A 139 -3.09 -14.72 15.44
N TRP A 140 -1.91 -14.21 15.07
CA TRP A 140 -1.57 -13.95 13.66
C TRP A 140 -1.33 -15.22 12.84
N GLU A 141 -1.09 -16.38 13.47
CA GLU A 141 -0.99 -17.66 12.77
C GLU A 141 -2.27 -18.04 12.01
N LYS A 142 -3.40 -17.41 12.34
CA LYS A 142 -4.70 -17.59 11.68
C LYS A 142 -5.01 -16.52 10.62
N ILE A 143 -4.06 -15.63 10.31
CA ILE A 143 -4.32 -14.50 9.42
C ILE A 143 -4.88 -14.96 8.07
N VAL A 144 -5.93 -14.27 7.62
CA VAL A 144 -6.56 -14.54 6.32
C VAL A 144 -6.42 -13.34 5.38
N LEU A 145 -6.31 -13.61 4.08
CA LEU A 145 -6.36 -12.55 3.07
C LEU A 145 -7.78 -11.97 3.02
N GLY A 146 -7.90 -10.64 3.20
CA GLY A 146 -9.17 -9.95 3.04
C GLY A 146 -9.67 -10.06 1.61
N LYS A 147 -10.83 -10.70 1.42
CA LYS A 147 -11.44 -10.83 0.09
C LYS A 147 -11.93 -9.46 -0.40
N LYS A 148 -11.69 -9.17 -1.68
CA LYS A 148 -12.39 -8.10 -2.41
C LYS A 148 -13.85 -8.50 -2.58
N THR A 149 -14.67 -8.33 -1.56
CA THR A 149 -16.11 -8.49 -1.75
C THR A 149 -16.62 -7.25 -2.48
N THR A 150 -16.70 -7.33 -3.82
CA THR A 150 -17.65 -6.55 -4.63
C THR A 150 -19.08 -7.02 -4.31
N GLY A 151 -19.43 -7.01 -3.03
CA GLY A 151 -20.78 -7.20 -2.51
C GLY A 151 -21.23 -5.85 -1.98
N GLN A 152 -22.42 -5.43 -2.38
CA GLN A 152 -23.09 -4.26 -1.82
C GLN A 152 -23.06 -4.38 -0.28
N TYR A 153 -22.66 -3.30 0.40
CA TYR A 153 -22.49 -3.17 1.86
C TYR A 153 -21.20 -3.74 2.46
N GLU A 154 -20.07 -3.07 2.23
CA GLU A 154 -19.07 -2.86 3.29
C GLU A 154 -18.21 -1.64 2.94
N LYS A 155 -18.18 -0.66 3.84
CA LYS A 155 -17.39 0.58 3.68
C LYS A 155 -15.92 0.20 3.58
N VAL A 156 -15.28 0.60 2.49
CA VAL A 156 -13.88 0.28 2.19
C VAL A 156 -12.95 0.74 3.32
N LEU A 157 -12.36 -0.21 4.03
CA LEU A 157 -11.54 0.03 5.23
C LEU A 157 -10.11 0.51 4.92
N THR A 158 -9.61 0.38 3.68
CA THR A 158 -8.25 0.83 3.30
C THR A 158 -8.14 1.39 1.88
N ARG A 159 -7.27 2.40 1.69
CA ARG A 159 -6.93 2.93 0.35
C ARG A 159 -6.11 1.88 -0.42
N GLY A 160 -6.47 1.59 -1.67
CA GLY A 160 -5.92 0.46 -2.46
C GLY A 160 -6.98 -0.49 -3.03
N MET A 161 -8.18 -0.51 -2.45
CA MET A 161 -9.18 -1.54 -2.73
C MET A 161 -10.29 -1.14 -3.72
N LYS A 162 -10.57 0.16 -3.94
CA LYS A 162 -11.78 0.62 -4.64
C LYS A 162 -11.58 1.11 -6.09
N TYR A 163 -10.39 1.55 -6.46
CA TYR A 163 -10.12 2.13 -7.78
C TYR A 163 -9.08 1.30 -8.54
N LYS A 164 -9.04 1.41 -9.89
CA LYS A 164 -7.93 0.89 -10.69
C LYS A 164 -6.63 1.57 -10.21
N HIS A 165 -5.99 0.97 -9.21
CA HIS A 165 -4.67 1.36 -8.76
C HIS A 165 -3.68 0.86 -9.81
N TYR A 166 -2.76 1.72 -10.26
CA TYR A 166 -1.67 1.37 -11.18
C TYR A 166 -2.11 1.04 -12.61
N SER A 167 -3.00 1.85 -13.21
CA SER A 167 -3.27 1.71 -14.64
C SER A 167 -2.41 2.73 -15.41
N PRO A 168 -1.34 2.32 -16.11
CA PRO A 168 -0.79 3.16 -17.15
C PRO A 168 -1.89 3.46 -18.19
N THR A 169 -1.69 4.52 -18.98
CA THR A 169 -2.60 4.84 -20.09
C THR A 169 -2.61 3.76 -21.17
N ALA A 170 -1.52 2.99 -21.27
CA ALA A 170 -1.44 1.80 -22.12
C ALA A 170 -2.27 0.64 -21.56
N ARG A 171 -2.86 -0.17 -22.46
CA ARG A 171 -3.52 -1.44 -22.09
C ARG A 171 -2.47 -2.40 -21.51
N VAL A 172 -2.70 -2.88 -20.29
CA VAL A 172 -1.86 -3.89 -19.63
C VAL A 172 -2.56 -5.25 -19.71
N VAL A 173 -1.79 -6.28 -20.05
CA VAL A 173 -2.24 -7.69 -20.09
C VAL A 173 -1.24 -8.51 -19.30
N LEU A 174 -1.73 -9.28 -18.33
CA LEU A 174 -0.91 -10.22 -17.55
C LEU A 174 -1.02 -11.60 -18.18
N PHE A 175 0.13 -12.24 -18.38
CA PHE A 175 0.23 -13.61 -18.86
C PHE A 175 0.80 -14.49 -17.75
N GLU A 176 0.08 -15.52 -17.36
CA GLU A 176 0.48 -16.49 -16.33
C GLU A 176 0.59 -17.89 -16.95
N GLY A 177 1.57 -18.69 -16.52
CA GLY A 177 1.72 -20.08 -16.95
C GLY A 177 2.35 -20.29 -18.34
N TYR A 178 2.92 -19.25 -18.94
CA TYR A 178 3.61 -19.34 -20.23
C TYR A 178 5.09 -19.64 -20.08
N LYS A 179 5.66 -20.44 -21.00
CA LYS A 179 7.09 -20.77 -20.97
C LYS A 179 7.96 -19.59 -21.40
N ASN A 180 7.45 -18.74 -22.29
CA ASN A 180 8.14 -17.52 -22.72
C ASN A 180 7.15 -16.46 -23.30
N ALA A 181 7.69 -15.28 -23.60
CA ALA A 181 6.92 -14.08 -23.91
C ALA A 181 6.47 -14.10 -25.36
N LEU A 182 7.25 -14.75 -26.23
CA LEU A 182 6.90 -14.88 -27.63
C LEU A 182 5.66 -15.77 -27.78
N GLU A 183 5.58 -16.84 -27.00
CA GLU A 183 4.40 -17.72 -26.94
C GLU A 183 3.17 -16.95 -26.45
N ALA A 184 3.28 -16.27 -25.32
CA ALA A 184 2.21 -15.46 -24.75
C ALA A 184 1.71 -14.35 -25.69
N ILE A 185 2.64 -13.61 -26.31
CA ILE A 185 2.31 -12.53 -27.26
C ILE A 185 1.71 -13.10 -28.55
N SER A 186 2.23 -14.21 -29.05
CA SER A 186 1.70 -14.87 -30.25
C SER A 186 0.27 -15.34 -30.04
N GLU A 187 -0.03 -15.96 -28.89
CA GLU A 187 -1.39 -16.35 -28.55
C GLU A 187 -2.32 -15.14 -28.42
N TYR A 188 -1.88 -14.09 -27.72
CA TYR A 188 -2.67 -12.87 -27.60
C TYR A 188 -3.03 -12.23 -28.95
N ARG A 189 -2.08 -12.23 -29.90
CA ARG A 189 -2.26 -11.71 -31.26
C ARG A 189 -3.30 -12.48 -32.07
N LYS A 190 -3.48 -13.78 -31.83
CA LYS A 190 -4.48 -14.59 -32.57
C LYS A 190 -5.92 -14.10 -32.35
N GLY A 191 -6.19 -13.43 -31.24
CA GLY A 191 -7.52 -12.92 -30.89
C GLY A 191 -7.62 -11.40 -30.77
N HIS A 192 -6.53 -10.66 -31.02
CA HIS A 192 -6.49 -9.21 -30.80
C HIS A 192 -5.69 -8.50 -31.89
N ASP A 193 -6.32 -7.51 -32.51
CA ASP A 193 -5.64 -6.62 -33.44
C ASP A 193 -4.71 -5.63 -32.69
N VAL A 194 -3.43 -5.87 -32.87
CA VAL A 194 -2.33 -5.06 -32.34
C VAL A 194 -1.46 -4.47 -33.46
N GLU A 195 -1.92 -4.53 -34.71
CA GLU A 195 -1.20 -3.97 -35.84
C GLU A 195 -1.01 -2.45 -35.67
N GLY A 196 0.19 -1.96 -36.00
CA GLY A 196 0.57 -0.56 -35.80
C GLY A 196 0.74 -0.11 -34.34
N LYS A 197 0.50 -0.95 -33.33
CA LYS A 197 0.65 -0.59 -31.91
C LYS A 197 2.06 -0.88 -31.39
N LYS A 198 2.62 0.04 -30.59
CA LYS A 198 3.85 -0.19 -29.84
C LYS A 198 3.56 -1.12 -28.66
N ILE A 199 4.26 -2.26 -28.60
CA ILE A 199 4.13 -3.24 -27.52
C ILE A 199 5.40 -3.19 -26.68
N ALA A 200 5.24 -3.02 -25.36
CA ALA A 200 6.32 -3.15 -24.38
C ALA A 200 6.08 -4.41 -23.54
N VAL A 201 7.16 -5.15 -23.26
CA VAL A 201 7.10 -6.39 -22.47
C VAL A 201 7.84 -6.17 -21.16
N LEU A 202 7.11 -6.31 -20.05
CA LEU A 202 7.66 -6.35 -18.70
C LEU A 202 7.86 -7.82 -18.31
N ARG A 203 9.10 -8.20 -18.00
CA ARG A 203 9.46 -9.57 -17.59
C ARG A 203 10.48 -9.56 -16.47
N SER A 204 10.57 -10.65 -15.71
CA SER A 204 11.68 -10.86 -14.79
C SER A 204 13.00 -11.02 -15.55
N LYS A 205 14.11 -10.66 -14.91
CA LYS A 205 15.47 -10.87 -15.45
C LYS A 205 15.80 -12.36 -15.58
N TYR A 206 15.25 -13.16 -14.66
CA TYR A 206 15.38 -14.61 -14.62
C TYR A 206 14.06 -15.19 -15.08
N TRP A 207 14.11 -15.74 -16.27
CA TRP A 207 13.04 -16.40 -16.97
C TRP A 207 13.67 -17.58 -17.66
#